data_AF-A0A4Q5RYD8-F1
#
_entry.id   AF-A0A4Q5RYD8-F1
#
_cell.length_a   1.000
_cell.length_b   1.000
_cell.length_c   1.000
_cell.angle_alpha   90.00
_cell.angle_beta   90.00
_cell.angle_gamma   90.00
#
_symmetry.space_group_name_H-M   'P 1'
#
loop_
_entity.id
_entity.type
_entity.pdbx_description
1 polymer ?
#
loop_
_entity_poly.entity_id
_entity_poly.type
_entity_poly.pdbx_seq_one_letter_code
_entity_poly.pdbx_strand_id
1 'polypeptide(L)'
;MAKLLIAALIIGAVYYLFIRPRPKPRAFVPVDEAREILGVGPEAGAEEIRAAHRRLVTALHPDKGGSAELTRRINAARDSLLK
;
A
#
# COMPACT_ATOMS: atom_id res chain seq x y z
N MET A 1 38.66 -3.14 -19.44
CA MET A 1 37.76 -4.02 -18.67
C MET A 1 37.56 -3.55 -17.23
N ALA A 2 38.60 -3.47 -16.39
CA ALA A 2 38.45 -3.09 -14.96
C ALA A 2 37.77 -1.72 -14.71
N LYS A 3 38.07 -0.70 -15.52
CA LYS A 3 37.47 0.65 -15.39
C LYS A 3 35.95 0.65 -15.60
N LEU A 4 35.44 -0.20 -16.49
CA LEU A 4 34.00 -0.33 -16.76
C LEU A 4 33.28 -1.04 -15.61
N LEU A 5 33.93 -2.03 -15.00
CA LEU A 5 33.40 -2.72 -13.82
C LEU A 5 33.30 -1.76 -12.61
N ILE A 6 34.33 -0.95 -12.39
CA ILE A 6 34.33 0.06 -11.32
C ILE A 6 33.22 1.09 -11.56
N ALA A 7 33.07 1.57 -12.79
CA ALA A 7 31.99 2.50 -13.14
C ALA A 7 30.61 1.89 -12.88
N ALA A 8 30.37 0.64 -13.27
CA ALA A 8 29.11 -0.06 -13.01
C ALA A 8 28.84 -0.23 -11.50
N LEU A 9 29.89 -0.52 -10.71
CA LEU A 9 29.78 -0.67 -9.26
C LEU A 9 29.46 0.65 -8.57
N ILE A 10 30.07 1.75 -9.01
CA ILE A 10 29.78 3.11 -8.52
C ILE A 10 28.34 3.51 -8.90
N ILE A 11 27.92 3.27 -10.14
CA ILE A 11 26.54 3.55 -10.59
C ILE A 11 25.54 2.72 -9.76
N GLY A 12 25.83 1.45 -9.53
CA GLY A 12 25.03 0.58 -8.67
C GLY A 12 24.96 1.09 -7.23
N ALA A 13 26.10 1.47 -6.64
CA ALA A 13 26.17 2.02 -5.30
C ALA A 13 25.39 3.35 -5.20
N VAL A 14 25.55 4.25 -6.16
CA VAL A 14 24.80 5.52 -6.20
C VAL A 14 23.31 5.26 -6.33
N TYR A 15 22.90 4.33 -7.20
CA TYR A 15 21.50 3.94 -7.33
C TYR A 15 20.93 3.39 -6.01
N TYR A 16 21.63 2.45 -5.36
CA TYR A 16 21.18 1.82 -4.13
C TYR A 16 21.18 2.76 -2.92
N LEU A 17 22.16 3.67 -2.83
CA LEU A 17 22.33 4.57 -1.68
C LEU A 17 21.48 5.84 -1.78
N PHE A 18 21.26 6.36 -2.99
CA PHE A 18 20.66 7.69 -3.16
C PHE A 18 19.36 7.69 -3.96
N ILE A 19 19.16 6.75 -4.89
CA ILE A 19 18.01 6.80 -5.81
C ILE A 19 16.91 5.81 -5.43
N ARG A 20 17.27 4.65 -4.86
CA ARG A 20 16.31 3.60 -4.56
C ARG A 20 15.23 4.12 -3.60
N PRO A 21 13.96 4.20 -4.02
CA PRO A 21 12.90 4.70 -3.16
C PRO A 21 12.71 3.74 -1.98
N ARG A 22 12.70 4.28 -0.76
CA ARG A 22 12.36 3.47 0.41
C ARG A 22 10.89 3.05 0.29
N PRO A 23 10.55 1.77 0.54
CA PRO A 23 9.15 1.38 0.62
C PRO A 23 8.49 2.21 1.72
N LYS A 24 7.37 2.88 1.40
CA LYS A 24 6.60 3.60 2.43
C LYS A 24 6.14 2.58 3.47
N PRO A 25 6.35 2.85 4.79
CA PRO A 25 5.80 2.01 5.84
C PRO A 25 4.31 1.81 5.59
N ARG A 26 3.82 0.56 5.68
CA ARG A 26 2.37 0.32 5.65
C ARG A 26 1.78 1.02 6.85
N ALA A 27 0.83 1.92 6.63
CA ALA A 27 0.13 2.59 7.71
C ALA A 27 -0.56 1.53 8.58
N PHE A 28 -0.36 1.62 9.89
CA PHE A 28 -1.12 0.82 10.84
C PHE A 28 -2.47 1.50 11.06
N VAL A 29 -3.56 0.74 10.96
CA VAL A 29 -4.91 1.21 11.24
C VAL A 29 -5.47 0.32 12.36
N PRO A 30 -5.93 0.89 13.49
CA PRO A 30 -6.61 0.13 14.54
C PRO A 30 -7.79 -0.67 13.98
N VAL A 31 -8.10 -1.83 14.58
CA VAL A 31 -9.14 -2.75 14.07
C VAL A 31 -10.50 -2.06 13.94
N ASP A 32 -10.89 -1.28 14.94
CA ASP A 32 -12.19 -0.57 14.93
C ASP A 32 -12.25 0.46 13.80
N GLU A 33 -11.22 1.28 13.66
CA GLU A 33 -11.11 2.25 12.56
C GLU A 33 -11.07 1.54 11.20
N ALA A 34 -10.41 0.38 11.09
CA ALA A 34 -10.36 -0.39 9.86
C ALA A 34 -11.74 -0.91 9.47
N ARG A 35 -12.56 -1.32 10.44
CA ARG A 35 -13.95 -1.74 10.20
C ARG A 35 -14.83 -0.57 9.76
N GLU A 36 -14.66 0.60 10.39
CA GLU A 36 -15.34 1.83 9.98
C GLU A 36 -14.97 2.25 8.55
N ILE A 37 -13.68 2.24 8.20
CA ILE A 37 -13.19 2.58 6.86
C ILE A 37 -13.78 1.64 5.79
N LEU A 38 -13.88 0.34 6.09
CA LEU A 38 -14.45 -0.63 5.15
C LEU A 38 -15.98 -0.69 5.21
N GLY A 39 -16.61 -0.11 6.23
CA GLY A 39 -18.05 -0.18 6.46
C GLY A 39 -18.53 -1.60 6.76
N VAL A 40 -17.75 -2.37 7.52
CA VAL A 40 -18.05 -3.77 7.88
C VAL A 40 -18.26 -3.91 9.39
N GLY A 41 -19.11 -4.85 9.80
CA GLY A 41 -19.41 -5.12 11.21
C GLY A 41 -18.27 -5.82 11.96
N PRO A 42 -18.35 -5.95 13.30
CA PRO A 42 -17.37 -6.67 14.12
C PRO A 42 -17.28 -8.17 13.77
N GLU A 43 -18.39 -8.77 13.36
CA GLU A 43 -18.47 -10.18 12.97
C GLU A 43 -18.11 -10.44 11.50
N ALA A 44 -17.73 -9.40 10.75
CA ALA A 44 -17.42 -9.54 9.32
C ALA A 44 -16.22 -10.47 9.09
N GLY A 45 -16.45 -11.52 8.30
CA GLY A 45 -15.43 -12.49 7.93
C GLY A 45 -14.53 -12.02 6.78
N ALA A 46 -13.50 -12.80 6.47
CA ALA A 46 -12.49 -12.44 5.48
C ALA A 46 -13.06 -12.14 4.08
N GLU A 47 -14.08 -12.88 3.63
CA GLU A 47 -14.71 -12.66 2.33
C GLU A 47 -15.45 -11.31 2.26
N GLU A 48 -16.16 -10.95 3.33
CA GLU A 48 -16.88 -9.69 3.43
C GLU A 48 -15.91 -8.50 3.42
N ILE A 49 -14.82 -8.61 4.18
CA ILE A 49 -13.73 -7.62 4.21
C ILE A 49 -13.13 -7.43 2.80
N ARG A 50 -12.85 -8.52 2.08
CA ARG A 50 -12.32 -8.44 0.70
C ARG A 50 -13.34 -7.84 -0.27
N ALA A 51 -14.62 -8.19 -0.12
CA ALA A 51 -15.69 -7.64 -0.96
C ALA A 51 -15.84 -6.11 -0.75
N ALA A 52 -15.87 -5.66 0.51
CA ALA A 52 -15.94 -4.25 0.87
C ALA A 52 -14.74 -3.47 0.30
N HIS A 53 -13.52 -4.02 0.49
CA HIS A 53 -12.29 -3.46 -0.07
C HIS A 53 -12.36 -3.28 -1.58
N ARG A 54 -12.73 -4.32 -2.34
CA ARG A 54 -12.84 -4.25 -3.80
C ARG A 54 -13.84 -3.18 -4.25
N ARG A 55 -14.98 -3.10 -3.56
CA ARG A 55 -16.04 -2.11 -3.85
C ARG A 55 -15.52 -0.69 -3.68
N LEU A 56 -14.86 -0.41 -2.56
CA LEU A 56 -14.34 0.92 -2.23
C LEU A 56 -13.19 1.33 -3.16
N VAL A 57 -12.23 0.44 -3.43
CA VAL A 57 -11.14 0.73 -4.37
C VAL A 57 -11.70 1.00 -5.76
N THR A 58 -12.66 0.20 -6.24
CA THR A 58 -13.24 0.38 -7.58
C THR A 58 -13.95 1.73 -7.73
N ALA A 59 -14.57 2.23 -6.66
CA ALA A 59 -15.29 3.50 -6.64
C ALA A 59 -14.37 4.72 -6.42
N LEU A 60 -13.33 4.58 -5.60
CA LEU A 60 -12.49 5.69 -5.12
C LEU A 60 -11.07 5.69 -5.69
N HIS A 61 -10.80 4.88 -6.71
CA HIS A 61 -9.49 4.82 -7.36
C HIS A 61 -9.10 6.18 -7.97
N PRO A 62 -7.85 6.63 -7.85
CA PRO A 62 -7.38 7.88 -8.46
C PRO A 62 -7.61 7.94 -9.97
N ASP A 63 -7.47 6.82 -10.68
CA ASP A 63 -7.70 6.76 -12.14
C ASP A 63 -9.14 7.09 -12.56
N LYS A 64 -10.09 7.04 -11.61
CA LYS A 64 -11.50 7.40 -11.82
C LYS A 64 -11.88 8.73 -11.17
N GLY A 65 -10.89 9.57 -10.84
CA GLY A 65 -11.09 10.86 -10.15
C GLY A 65 -11.17 10.74 -8.62
N GLY A 66 -10.84 9.57 -8.05
CA GLY A 66 -10.73 9.39 -6.61
C GLY A 66 -9.41 9.88 -6.03
N SER A 67 -9.13 9.53 -4.77
CA SER A 67 -7.92 9.98 -4.05
C SER A 67 -6.94 8.84 -3.81
N ALA A 68 -5.67 9.08 -4.16
CA ALA A 68 -4.57 8.18 -3.82
C ALA A 68 -4.40 8.00 -2.31
N GLU A 69 -4.70 9.03 -1.51
CA GLU A 69 -4.66 8.93 -0.04
C GLU A 69 -5.81 8.07 0.49
N LEU A 70 -7.04 8.25 -0.02
CA LEU A 70 -8.16 7.40 0.36
C LEU A 70 -7.91 5.94 0.02
N THR A 71 -7.38 5.67 -1.18
CA THR A 71 -7.04 4.31 -1.60
C THR A 71 -5.96 3.70 -0.70
N ARG A 72 -4.94 4.47 -0.30
CA ARG A 72 -3.95 4.02 0.69
C ARG A 72 -4.59 3.64 2.02
N ARG A 73 -5.51 4.47 2.53
CA ARG A 73 -6.19 4.24 3.81
C ARG A 73 -7.10 3.00 3.76
N ILE A 74 -7.82 2.79 2.65
CA ILE A 74 -8.62 1.57 2.40
C ILE A 74 -7.75 0.31 2.35
N ASN A 75 -6.59 0.37 1.71
CA ASN A 75 -5.64 -0.76 1.67
C ASN A 75 -5.09 -1.08 3.07
N ALA A 76 -4.74 -0.06 3.84
CA ALA A 76 -4.24 -0.22 5.20
C ALA A 76 -5.30 -0.82 6.16
N ALA A 77 -6.56 -0.44 6.00
CA ALA A 77 -7.68 -1.03 6.75
C ALA A 77 -7.83 -2.54 6.45
N ARG A 78 -7.87 -2.93 5.17
CA ARG A 78 -7.89 -4.35 4.77
C ARG A 78 -6.70 -5.12 5.36
N ASP A 79 -5.49 -4.58 5.23
CA ASP A 79 -4.27 -5.22 5.73
C ASP A 79 -4.28 -5.38 7.25
N SER A 80 -4.98 -4.52 7.99
CA SER A 80 -5.08 -4.61 9.44
C SER A 80 -6.09 -5.68 9.89
N LEU A 81 -7.13 -5.95 9.08
CA LEU A 81 -8.17 -6.93 9.38
C LEU A 81 -7.88 -8.35 8.84
N LEU A 82 -7.02 -8.47 7.82
CA LEU A 82 -6.68 -9.74 7.18
C LEU A 82 -5.23 -10.19 7.46
N LYS A 83 -4.59 -9.58 8.45
CA LYS A 83 -3.24 -9.94 8.88
C LYS A 83 -3.17 -11.33 9.50
#